data_AF-A0A7S3YXS6-F1
#
_entry.id   AF-A0A7S3YXS6-F1
#
_cell.length_a   1.000
_cell.length_b   1.000
_cell.length_c   1.000
_cell.angle_alpha   90.00
_cell.angle_beta   90.00
_cell.angle_gamma   90.00
#
_symmetry.space_group_name_H-M   'P 1'
#
loop_
_entity.id
_entity.type
_entity.pdbx_description
1 polymer ?
#
loop_
_entity_poly.entity_id
_entity_poly.type
_entity_poly.pdbx_seq_one_letter_code
_entity_poly.pdbx_strand_id
1 'polypeptide(L)'
;MNSARGAAKKALQEVLDLLKASQKPDSSVQRNVYQKFEELRTHSEFNQCLAYIFANGSRVDNNTRRQAGLILRGNLADSKVYINMPANVRSQVKETILRSIGDSQKQIRKTVGSILATIAALEECDGWQSLLMMLVQNLDNPNSNVQDGAMLVLEALLEDCRADLEKRYPKDMQRIIAKLVTMVVSPVEE
;
A
#
# COMPACT_ATOMS: atom_id res chain seq x y z
N MET A 1 -1.61 -12.44 28.25
CA MET A 1 -1.76 -12.59 26.78
C MET A 1 -3.21 -12.40 26.27
N ASN A 2 -4.26 -12.79 27.01
CA ASN A 2 -5.66 -12.57 26.58
C ASN A 2 -6.12 -11.10 26.56
N SER A 3 -5.61 -10.25 27.46
CA SER A 3 -6.00 -8.83 27.54
C SER A 3 -5.53 -8.01 26.32
N ALA A 4 -4.28 -8.17 25.89
CA ALA A 4 -3.71 -7.45 24.74
C ALA A 4 -4.41 -7.79 23.41
N ARG A 5 -4.82 -9.06 23.24
CA ARG A 5 -5.56 -9.50 22.05
C ARG A 5 -6.98 -8.92 22.00
N GLY A 6 -7.60 -8.73 23.17
CA GLY A 6 -8.89 -8.05 23.31
C GLY A 6 -8.80 -6.56 22.96
N ALA A 7 -7.76 -5.87 23.44
CA ALA A 7 -7.53 -4.45 23.14
C ALA A 7 -7.30 -4.21 21.64
N ALA A 8 -6.46 -5.03 20.99
CA ALA A 8 -6.19 -4.92 19.55
C ALA A 8 -7.47 -5.13 18.70
N LYS A 9 -8.31 -6.10 19.09
CA LYS A 9 -9.60 -6.34 18.42
C LYS A 9 -10.55 -5.14 18.56
N LYS A 10 -10.57 -4.51 19.74
CA LYS A 10 -11.39 -3.32 19.99
C LYS A 10 -10.93 -2.13 19.15
N ALA A 11 -9.62 -1.85 19.13
CA ALA A 11 -9.05 -0.78 18.32
C ALA A 11 -9.36 -0.95 16.83
N LEU A 12 -9.22 -2.19 16.30
CA LEU A 12 -9.57 -2.49 14.91
C LEU A 12 -11.06 -2.22 14.62
N GLN A 13 -11.95 -2.59 15.54
CA GLN A 13 -13.38 -2.35 15.39
C GLN A 13 -13.71 -0.86 15.38
N GLU A 14 -13.09 -0.08 16.26
CA GLU A 14 -13.25 1.38 16.30
C GLU A 14 -12.82 2.05 14.98
N VAL A 15 -11.70 1.61 14.39
CA VAL A 15 -11.26 2.10 13.07
C VAL A 15 -12.22 1.72 11.96
N LEU A 16 -12.75 0.49 11.96
CA LEU A 16 -13.76 0.07 10.99
C LEU A 16 -15.04 0.90 11.08
N ASP A 17 -15.49 1.21 12.30
CA ASP A 17 -16.69 2.01 12.52
C ASP A 17 -16.48 3.46 12.07
N LEU A 18 -15.29 4.03 12.30
CA LEU A 18 -14.90 5.35 11.78
C LEU A 18 -14.89 5.39 10.25
N LEU A 19 -14.29 4.38 9.60
CA LEU A 19 -14.30 4.28 8.13
C LEU A 19 -15.72 4.22 7.59
N LYS A 20 -16.59 3.37 8.16
CA LYS A 20 -17.99 3.29 7.73
C LYS A 20 -18.75 4.60 7.97
N ALA A 21 -18.49 5.29 9.08
CA ALA A 21 -19.10 6.59 9.36
C ALA A 21 -18.69 7.65 8.34
N SER A 22 -17.42 7.67 7.92
CA SER A 22 -16.93 8.63 6.93
C SER A 22 -17.50 8.46 5.51
N GLN A 23 -18.16 7.34 5.23
CA GLN A 23 -18.83 7.08 3.94
C GLN A 23 -20.28 7.60 3.91
N LYS A 24 -20.82 8.06 5.05
CA LYS A 24 -22.18 8.60 5.14
C LYS A 24 -22.21 10.07 4.66
N PRO A 25 -23.30 10.52 4.01
CA PRO A 25 -23.40 11.87 3.45
C PRO A 25 -23.64 12.99 4.47
N ASP A 26 -23.74 12.68 5.77
CA ASP A 26 -24.03 13.68 6.82
C ASP A 26 -22.80 14.57 7.09
N SER A 27 -22.95 15.88 6.86
CA SER A 27 -21.87 16.87 6.96
C SER A 27 -21.34 17.05 8.39
N SER A 28 -22.20 16.92 9.40
CA SER A 28 -21.79 17.02 10.81
C SER A 28 -20.98 15.80 11.24
N VAL A 29 -21.40 14.61 10.79
CA VAL A 29 -20.68 13.36 11.02
C VAL A 29 -19.35 13.36 10.30
N GLN A 30 -19.30 13.81 9.03
CA GLN A 30 -18.05 13.89 8.26
C GLN A 30 -16.99 14.75 8.94
N ARG A 31 -17.37 15.92 9.46
CA ARG A 31 -16.44 16.81 10.18
C ARG A 31 -15.85 16.14 11.41
N ASN A 32 -16.70 15.52 12.23
CA ASN A 32 -16.26 14.83 13.45
C ASN A 32 -15.35 13.64 13.14
N VAL A 33 -15.66 12.87 12.08
CA VAL A 33 -14.85 11.73 11.68
C VAL A 33 -13.50 12.17 11.13
N TYR A 34 -13.45 13.25 10.35
CA TYR A 34 -12.18 13.80 9.85
C TYR A 34 -11.30 14.30 11.00
N GLN A 35 -11.86 15.02 11.97
CA GLN A 35 -11.12 15.43 13.18
C GLN A 35 -10.53 14.21 13.91
N LYS A 36 -11.30 13.13 14.03
CA LYS A 36 -10.81 11.89 14.64
C LYS A 36 -9.68 11.25 13.84
N PHE A 37 -9.74 11.25 12.52
CA PHE A 37 -8.63 10.77 11.69
C PHE A 37 -7.36 11.59 11.88
N GLU A 38 -7.47 12.92 11.97
CA GLU A 38 -6.31 13.79 12.22
C GLU A 38 -5.71 13.56 13.61
N GLU A 39 -6.53 13.38 14.65
CA GLU A 39 -6.07 13.01 15.99
C GLU A 39 -5.30 11.68 15.98
N LEU A 40 -5.80 10.69 15.23
CA LEU A 40 -5.23 9.34 15.19
C LEU A 40 -4.05 9.19 14.23
N ARG A 41 -3.87 10.14 13.30
CA ARG A 41 -2.91 10.08 12.17
C ARG A 41 -1.49 9.73 12.60
N THR A 42 -1.03 10.28 13.72
CA THR A 42 0.34 10.10 14.25
C THR A 42 0.53 8.80 15.02
N HIS A 43 -0.55 8.08 15.34
CA HIS A 43 -0.49 6.81 16.07
C HIS A 43 -0.11 5.66 15.13
N SER A 44 0.94 4.92 15.48
CA SER A 44 1.44 3.81 14.66
C SER A 44 0.44 2.66 14.58
N GLU A 45 -0.28 2.40 15.68
CA GLU A 45 -1.33 1.37 15.77
C GLU A 45 -2.50 1.67 14.86
N PHE A 46 -2.85 2.95 14.69
CA PHE A 46 -3.89 3.37 13.77
C PHE A 46 -3.50 3.04 12.32
N ASN A 47 -2.27 3.39 11.92
CA ASN A 47 -1.74 3.09 10.59
C ASN A 47 -1.62 1.57 10.34
N GLN A 48 -1.25 0.78 11.35
CA GLN A 48 -1.28 -0.68 11.29
C GLN A 48 -2.70 -1.23 11.08
N CYS A 49 -3.70 -0.67 11.78
CA CYS A 49 -5.10 -1.05 11.59
C CYS A 49 -5.57 -0.74 10.16
N LEU A 50 -5.25 0.44 9.63
CA LEU A 50 -5.58 0.80 8.25
C LEU A 50 -4.94 -0.18 7.24
N ALA A 51 -3.66 -0.51 7.42
CA ALA A 51 -2.96 -1.48 6.57
C ALA A 51 -3.62 -2.87 6.64
N TYR A 52 -3.97 -3.32 7.85
CA TYR A 52 -4.64 -4.60 8.05
C TYR A 52 -6.04 -4.63 7.40
N ILE A 53 -6.84 -3.57 7.60
CA ILE A 53 -8.18 -3.45 7.00
C ILE A 53 -8.06 -3.46 5.48
N PHE A 54 -7.16 -2.66 4.92
CA PHE A 54 -6.89 -2.64 3.48
C PHE A 54 -6.55 -4.03 2.93
N ALA A 55 -5.69 -4.78 3.63
CA ALA A 55 -5.23 -6.08 3.18
C ALA A 55 -6.21 -7.26 3.43
N ASN A 56 -7.28 -7.06 4.19
CA ASN A 56 -8.18 -8.15 4.58
C ASN A 56 -9.42 -8.26 3.69
N GLY A 57 -9.22 -8.79 2.48
CA GLY A 57 -10.27 -8.90 1.45
C GLY A 57 -11.44 -9.84 1.73
N SER A 58 -11.34 -10.74 2.71
CA SER A 58 -12.41 -11.72 2.99
C SER A 58 -13.43 -11.26 4.03
N ARG A 59 -13.12 -10.21 4.81
CA ARG A 59 -13.92 -9.80 5.98
C ARG A 59 -14.43 -8.37 5.90
N VAL A 60 -13.88 -7.57 4.99
CA VAL A 60 -14.19 -6.14 4.85
C VAL A 60 -14.59 -5.87 3.40
N ASP A 61 -15.64 -5.07 3.21
CA ASP A 61 -16.10 -4.68 1.88
C ASP A 61 -15.07 -3.81 1.15
N ASN A 62 -15.09 -3.84 -0.19
CA ASN A 62 -14.08 -3.18 -1.01
C ASN A 62 -14.06 -1.66 -0.85
N ASN A 63 -15.18 -1.01 -0.53
CA ASN A 63 -15.22 0.45 -0.35
C ASN A 63 -14.48 0.86 0.92
N THR A 64 -14.77 0.19 2.04
CA THR A 64 -14.07 0.38 3.31
C THR A 64 -12.58 0.07 3.19
N ARG A 65 -12.21 -1.01 2.49
CA ARG A 65 -10.81 -1.35 2.22
C ARG A 65 -10.10 -0.25 1.43
N ARG A 66 -10.68 0.18 0.31
CA ARG A 66 -10.13 1.24 -0.53
C ARG A 66 -9.92 2.53 0.26
N GLN A 67 -10.91 2.90 1.06
CA GLN A 67 -10.82 4.09 1.91
C GLN A 67 -9.71 3.98 2.95
N ALA A 68 -9.56 2.83 3.59
CA ALA A 68 -8.46 2.59 4.53
C ALA A 68 -7.10 2.79 3.85
N GLY A 69 -6.93 2.26 2.64
CA GLY A 69 -5.70 2.44 1.85
C GLY A 69 -5.42 3.89 1.48
N LEU A 70 -6.45 4.66 1.09
CA LEU A 70 -6.29 6.08 0.76
C LEU A 70 -5.90 6.92 1.97
N ILE A 71 -6.52 6.68 3.13
CA ILE A 71 -6.17 7.37 4.38
C ILE A 71 -4.75 6.99 4.79
N LEU A 72 -4.40 5.70 4.75
CA LEU A 72 -3.05 5.24 5.06
C LEU A 72 -2.01 5.91 4.16
N ARG A 73 -2.23 5.93 2.84
CA ARG A 73 -1.34 6.64 1.91
C ARG A 73 -1.18 8.10 2.31
N GLY A 74 -2.30 8.78 2.58
CA GLY A 74 -2.31 10.18 3.00
C GLY A 74 -1.53 10.43 4.28
N ASN A 75 -1.62 9.51 5.25
CA ASN A 75 -0.86 9.57 6.50
C ASN A 75 0.64 9.38 6.26
N LEU A 76 1.00 8.34 5.51
CA LEU A 76 2.39 7.99 5.23
C LEU A 76 3.10 9.07 4.40
N ALA A 77 2.38 9.80 3.54
CA ALA A 77 2.94 10.92 2.76
C ALA A 77 3.50 12.07 3.60
N ASP A 78 3.11 12.19 4.88
CA ASP A 78 3.72 13.15 5.80
C ASP A 78 4.99 12.55 6.41
N SER A 79 6.13 13.13 6.06
CA SER A 79 7.44 12.68 6.50
C SER A 79 7.58 12.63 8.02
N LYS A 80 6.90 13.52 8.78
CA LYS A 80 6.92 13.48 10.25
C LYS A 80 6.20 12.25 10.78
N VAL A 81 5.05 11.92 10.21
CA VAL A 81 4.30 10.70 10.57
C VAL A 81 5.13 9.47 10.23
N TYR A 82 5.72 9.42 9.04
CA TYR A 82 6.50 8.28 8.58
C TYR A 82 7.77 8.05 9.40
N ILE A 83 8.58 9.10 9.63
CA ILE A 83 9.85 8.99 10.36
C ILE A 83 9.64 8.63 11.83
N ASN A 84 8.60 9.16 12.46
CA ASN A 84 8.27 8.86 13.86
C ASN A 84 7.68 7.45 14.04
N MET A 85 7.25 6.79 12.96
CA MET A 85 6.79 5.42 13.01
C MET A 85 7.98 4.46 13.24
N PRO A 86 7.91 3.56 14.24
CA PRO A 86 8.98 2.61 14.51
C PRO A 86 9.32 1.77 13.27
N ALA A 87 10.61 1.49 13.05
CA ALA A 87 11.08 0.82 11.83
C ALA A 87 10.43 -0.57 11.63
N ASN A 88 10.23 -1.33 12.70
CA ASN A 88 9.53 -2.62 12.64
C ASN A 88 8.07 -2.47 12.20
N VAL A 89 7.40 -1.38 12.61
CA VAL A 89 6.02 -1.07 12.19
C VAL A 89 5.99 -0.67 10.72
N ARG A 90 6.94 0.17 10.26
CA ARG A 90 7.08 0.52 8.84
C ARG A 90 7.25 -0.73 7.95
N SER A 91 8.14 -1.65 8.35
CA SER A 91 8.33 -2.92 7.65
C SER A 91 7.05 -3.76 7.63
N GLN A 92 6.38 -3.89 8.78
CA GLN A 92 5.13 -4.64 8.86
C GLN A 92 4.02 -4.04 7.99
N VAL A 93 3.92 -2.71 7.92
CA VAL A 93 2.98 -2.00 7.04
C VAL A 93 3.31 -2.34 5.58
N LYS A 94 4.56 -2.19 5.14
CA LYS A 94 5.00 -2.54 3.78
C LYS A 94 4.63 -3.99 3.41
N GLU A 95 4.98 -4.94 4.27
CA GLU A 95 4.65 -6.36 4.07
C GLU A 95 3.14 -6.60 4.00
N THR A 96 2.37 -5.94 4.87
CA THR A 96 0.91 -6.10 4.91
C THR A 96 0.26 -5.57 3.64
N ILE A 97 0.73 -4.43 3.12
CA ILE A 97 0.25 -3.86 1.86
C ILE A 97 0.59 -4.77 0.68
N LEU A 98 1.81 -5.31 0.64
CA LEU A 98 2.26 -6.22 -0.43
C LEU A 98 1.44 -7.50 -0.55
N ARG A 99 0.81 -7.99 0.54
CA ARG A 99 -0.11 -9.14 0.46
C ARG A 99 -1.31 -8.91 -0.47
N SER A 100 -1.63 -7.65 -0.77
CA SER A 100 -2.75 -7.27 -1.63
C SER A 100 -2.34 -7.01 -3.08
N ILE A 101 -1.08 -7.28 -3.45
CA ILE A 101 -0.59 -7.04 -4.82
C ILE A 101 -1.40 -7.82 -5.86
N GLY A 102 -1.83 -9.05 -5.53
CA GLY A 102 -2.67 -9.90 -6.38
C GLY A 102 -4.16 -9.83 -6.08
N ASP A 103 -4.66 -8.76 -5.45
CA ASP A 103 -6.08 -8.65 -5.11
C ASP A 103 -6.97 -8.72 -6.37
N SER A 104 -8.13 -9.37 -6.29
CA SER A 104 -9.11 -9.45 -7.38
C SER A 104 -9.59 -8.09 -7.90
N GLN A 105 -9.58 -7.06 -7.05
CA GLN A 105 -10.03 -5.73 -7.39
C GLN A 105 -8.87 -4.87 -7.87
N LYS A 106 -8.90 -4.47 -9.14
CA LYS A 106 -7.87 -3.62 -9.75
C LYS A 106 -7.63 -2.31 -8.97
N GLN A 107 -8.68 -1.72 -8.38
CA GLN A 107 -8.55 -0.50 -7.58
C GLN A 107 -7.73 -0.71 -6.30
N ILE A 108 -7.81 -1.90 -5.68
CA ILE A 108 -6.97 -2.24 -4.53
C ILE A 108 -5.52 -2.39 -4.98
N ARG A 109 -5.26 -3.09 -6.09
CA ARG A 109 -3.90 -3.22 -6.67
C ARG A 109 -3.28 -1.86 -7.02
N LYS A 110 -4.05 -0.94 -7.63
CA LYS A 110 -3.60 0.45 -7.86
C LYS A 110 -3.23 1.17 -6.57
N THR A 111 -4.02 0.96 -5.52
CA THR A 111 -3.77 1.56 -4.21
C THR A 111 -2.49 0.98 -3.56
N VAL A 112 -2.19 -0.31 -3.76
CA VAL A 112 -0.90 -0.92 -3.36
C VAL A 112 0.25 -0.17 -4.00
N GLY A 113 0.23 0.03 -5.33
CA GLY A 113 1.26 0.77 -6.06
C GLY A 113 1.44 2.19 -5.52
N SER A 114 0.34 2.93 -5.39
CA SER A 114 0.38 4.31 -4.87
C SER A 114 0.93 4.42 -3.44
N ILE A 115 0.57 3.50 -2.54
CA ILE A 115 1.13 3.47 -1.18
C ILE A 115 2.64 3.18 -1.22
N LEU A 116 3.07 2.16 -1.98
CA LEU A 116 4.47 1.78 -2.04
C LEU A 116 5.34 2.86 -2.67
N ALA A 117 4.87 3.52 -3.73
CA ALA A 117 5.57 4.65 -4.34
C ALA A 117 5.71 5.84 -3.37
N THR A 118 4.65 6.16 -2.61
CA THR A 118 4.71 7.17 -1.55
C THR A 118 5.81 6.85 -0.53
N ILE A 119 5.89 5.59 -0.09
CA ILE A 119 6.91 5.17 0.87
C ILE A 119 8.31 5.20 0.24
N ALA A 120 8.45 4.72 -1.00
CA ALA A 120 9.71 4.69 -1.72
C ALA A 120 10.30 6.08 -1.91
N ALA A 121 9.46 7.07 -2.28
CA ALA A 121 9.87 8.46 -2.41
C ALA A 121 10.42 9.03 -1.09
N LEU A 122 9.77 8.74 0.03
CA LEU A 122 10.21 9.18 1.36
C LEU A 122 11.49 8.49 1.84
N GLU A 123 11.70 7.25 1.43
CA GLU A 123 12.93 6.49 1.73
C GLU A 123 14.02 6.73 0.68
N GLU A 124 13.80 7.60 -0.31
CA GLU A 124 14.66 7.79 -1.47
C GLU A 124 15.04 6.47 -2.17
N CYS A 125 14.13 5.49 -2.15
CA CYS A 125 14.35 4.11 -2.61
C CYS A 125 15.51 3.36 -1.90
N ASP A 126 15.91 3.76 -0.70
CA ASP A 126 16.99 3.09 0.02
C ASP A 126 16.58 1.70 0.55
N GLY A 127 17.31 0.66 0.15
CA GLY A 127 17.01 -0.73 0.50
C GLY A 127 15.89 -1.40 -0.32
N TRP A 128 15.49 -0.84 -1.46
CA TRP A 128 14.36 -1.33 -2.26
C TRP A 128 14.70 -2.42 -3.29
N GLN A 129 15.97 -2.83 -3.40
CA GLN A 129 16.41 -3.84 -4.38
C GLN A 129 15.62 -5.16 -4.27
N SER A 130 15.36 -5.63 -3.05
CA SER A 130 14.59 -6.86 -2.83
C SER A 130 13.15 -6.75 -3.37
N LEU A 131 12.53 -5.57 -3.23
CA LEU A 131 11.22 -5.32 -3.80
C LEU A 131 11.27 -5.33 -5.32
N LEU A 132 12.23 -4.63 -5.94
CA LEU A 132 12.36 -4.59 -7.40
C LEU A 132 12.51 -6.00 -7.98
N MET A 133 13.34 -6.85 -7.37
CA MET A 133 13.49 -8.25 -7.79
C MET A 133 12.17 -9.03 -7.66
N MET A 134 11.44 -8.86 -6.55
CA MET A 134 10.14 -9.50 -6.35
C MET A 134 9.12 -9.06 -7.40
N LEU A 135 9.08 -7.76 -7.74
CA LEU A 135 8.19 -7.22 -8.76
C LEU A 135 8.51 -7.81 -10.14
N VAL A 136 9.78 -7.85 -10.52
CA VAL A 136 10.22 -8.46 -11.80
C VAL A 136 9.85 -9.94 -11.86
N GLN A 137 10.04 -10.70 -10.77
CA GLN A 137 9.61 -12.10 -10.70
C GLN A 137 8.09 -12.25 -10.84
N ASN A 138 7.32 -11.35 -10.24
CA ASN A 138 5.86 -11.39 -10.32
C ASN A 138 5.31 -11.00 -11.70
N LEU A 139 6.10 -10.39 -12.58
CA LEU A 139 5.71 -10.18 -13.97
C LEU A 139 5.56 -11.51 -14.75
N ASP A 140 6.19 -12.59 -14.26
CA ASP A 140 6.06 -13.95 -14.80
C ASP A 140 5.05 -14.81 -14.02
N ASN A 141 4.28 -14.21 -13.10
CA ASN A 141 3.34 -14.96 -12.28
C ASN A 141 2.15 -15.48 -13.12
N PRO A 142 1.76 -16.76 -12.99
CA PRO A 142 0.62 -17.31 -13.72
C PRO A 142 -0.72 -16.69 -13.29
N ASN A 143 -0.78 -16.08 -12.09
CA ASN A 143 -1.96 -15.33 -11.67
C ASN A 143 -1.92 -13.92 -12.28
N SER A 144 -2.81 -13.67 -13.24
CA SER A 144 -2.94 -12.38 -13.93
C SER A 144 -3.16 -11.19 -12.99
N ASN A 145 -3.81 -11.38 -11.83
CA ASN A 145 -3.95 -10.30 -10.85
C ASN A 145 -2.62 -9.96 -10.18
N VAL A 146 -1.76 -10.95 -9.92
CA VAL A 146 -0.42 -10.72 -9.36
C VAL A 146 0.47 -10.03 -10.39
N GLN A 147 0.40 -10.46 -11.65
CA GLN A 147 1.12 -9.84 -12.75
C GLN A 147 0.69 -8.37 -12.96
N ASP A 148 -0.60 -8.08 -13.08
CA ASP A 148 -1.13 -6.70 -13.19
C ASP A 148 -0.78 -5.88 -11.95
N GLY A 149 -0.83 -6.47 -10.75
CA GLY A 149 -0.40 -5.82 -9.52
C GLY A 149 1.07 -5.43 -9.51
N ALA A 150 1.97 -6.33 -9.92
CA ALA A 150 3.39 -6.04 -10.02
C ALA A 150 3.67 -4.94 -11.06
N MET A 151 2.98 -4.98 -12.19
CA MET A 151 3.05 -3.95 -13.21
C MET A 151 2.61 -2.57 -12.67
N LEU A 152 1.48 -2.50 -11.97
CA LEU A 152 0.97 -1.26 -11.38
C LEU A 152 1.90 -0.68 -10.30
N VAL A 153 2.57 -1.53 -9.51
CA VAL A 153 3.56 -1.08 -8.54
C VAL A 153 4.81 -0.55 -9.26
N LEU A 154 5.29 -1.24 -10.29
CA LEU A 154 6.41 -0.77 -11.10
C LEU A 154 6.08 0.56 -11.79
N GLU A 155 4.91 0.69 -12.38
CA GLU A 155 4.42 1.93 -13.00
C GLU A 155 4.48 3.08 -12.00
N ALA A 156 3.90 2.92 -10.81
CA ALA A 156 3.90 3.95 -9.77
C ALA A 156 5.31 4.32 -9.29
N LEU A 157 6.19 3.33 -9.10
CA LEU A 157 7.59 3.57 -8.69
C LEU A 157 8.38 4.32 -9.76
N LEU A 158 8.13 4.02 -11.04
CA LEU A 158 8.80 4.70 -12.16
C LEU A 158 8.22 6.09 -12.40
N GLU A 159 6.96 6.33 -12.06
CA GLU A 159 6.35 7.66 -12.10
C GLU A 159 6.95 8.57 -11.02
N ASP A 160 7.02 8.10 -9.77
CA ASP A 160 7.38 8.93 -8.63
C ASP A 160 8.89 8.90 -8.29
N CYS A 161 9.61 7.83 -8.62
CA CYS A 161 10.95 7.56 -8.09
C CYS A 161 12.00 7.18 -9.14
N ARG A 162 11.72 7.35 -10.44
CA ARG A 162 12.63 6.89 -11.51
C ARG A 162 14.06 7.39 -11.37
N ALA A 163 14.27 8.67 -11.07
CA ALA A 163 15.61 9.24 -10.96
C ALA A 163 16.42 8.58 -9.84
N ASP A 164 15.80 8.35 -8.67
CA ASP A 164 16.44 7.70 -7.53
C ASP A 164 16.72 6.22 -7.81
N LEU A 165 15.79 5.54 -8.48
CA LEU A 165 15.96 4.14 -8.90
C LEU A 165 17.07 3.98 -9.93
N GLU A 166 17.16 4.85 -10.94
CA GLU A 166 18.23 4.84 -11.95
C GLU A 166 19.60 5.12 -11.32
N LYS A 167 19.65 6.06 -10.36
CA LYS A 167 20.87 6.40 -9.63
C LYS A 167 21.33 5.26 -8.71
N ARG A 168 20.43 4.64 -7.96
CA ARG A 168 20.77 3.63 -6.94
C ARG A 168 20.90 2.22 -7.52
N TYR A 169 20.04 1.86 -8.49
CA TYR A 169 19.92 0.51 -9.03
C TYR A 169 19.96 0.46 -10.57
N PRO A 170 21.00 1.03 -11.22
CA PRO A 170 21.05 1.15 -12.68
C PRO A 170 20.94 -0.20 -13.41
N LYS A 171 21.54 -1.26 -12.85
CA LYS A 171 21.49 -2.62 -13.42
C LYS A 171 20.10 -3.24 -13.31
N ASP A 172 19.43 -3.06 -12.18
CA ASP A 172 18.08 -3.59 -11.97
C ASP A 172 17.07 -2.84 -12.85
N MET A 173 17.25 -1.53 -13.02
CA MET A 173 16.46 -0.73 -13.96
C MET A 173 16.63 -1.19 -15.41
N GLN A 174 17.84 -1.46 -15.87
CA GLN A 174 18.07 -2.03 -17.20
C GLN A 174 17.37 -3.39 -17.38
N ARG A 175 17.39 -4.25 -16.36
CA ARG A 175 16.69 -5.54 -16.37
C ARG A 175 15.17 -5.36 -16.43
N ILE A 176 14.62 -4.44 -15.65
CA ILE A 176 13.18 -4.10 -15.69
C ILE A 176 12.80 -3.63 -17.09
N ILE A 177 13.55 -2.68 -17.67
CA ILE A 177 13.27 -2.17 -19.03
C ILE A 177 13.32 -3.30 -20.06
N ALA A 178 14.36 -4.14 -20.03
CA ALA A 178 14.48 -5.27 -20.95
C ALA A 178 13.28 -6.23 -20.81
N LYS A 179 12.87 -6.54 -19.57
CA LYS A 179 11.71 -7.39 -19.30
C LYS A 179 10.42 -6.79 -19.86
N LEU A 180 10.15 -5.51 -19.59
CA LEU A 180 8.96 -4.82 -20.08
C LEU A 180 8.90 -4.81 -21.62
N VAL A 181 10.03 -4.57 -22.29
CA VAL A 181 10.12 -4.66 -23.75
C VAL A 181 9.76 -6.06 -24.24
N THR A 182 10.32 -7.11 -23.62
CA THR A 182 9.98 -8.50 -24.03
C THR A 182 8.50 -8.83 -23.85
N MET A 183 7.84 -8.29 -22.83
CA MET A 183 6.40 -8.52 -22.60
C MET A 183 5.52 -7.80 -23.63
N VAL A 184 5.93 -6.63 -24.12
CA VAL A 184 5.19 -5.88 -25.15
C VAL A 184 5.40 -6.46 -26.54
N VAL A 185 6.61 -6.98 -26.83
CA VAL A 185 6.98 -7.53 -28.14
C VAL A 185 6.54 -8.99 -28.30
N SER A 186 6.34 -9.73 -27.20
CA SER A 186 5.78 -11.08 -27.28
C SER A 186 4.30 -10.99 -27.70
N PRO A 187 3.89 -11.64 -28.81
CA PRO A 187 2.49 -11.66 -29.20
C PRO A 187 1.68 -12.28 -28.05
N VAL A 188 0.59 -11.62 -27.67
CA VAL A 188 -0.43 -12.22 -26.81
C VAL A 188 -0.94 -13.43 -27.59
N GLU A 189 -0.54 -14.63 -27.21
CA GLU A 189 -1.19 -15.85 -27.70
C GLU A 189 -2.62 -15.81 -27.14
N GLU A 190 -3.57 -15.49 -28.02
CA GLU A 190 -5.03 -15.58 -27.80
C GLU A 190 -5.49 -17.02 -27.59
#